data_AF-A0A1L9GYJ6-F1
#
_entry.id   AF-A0A1L9GYJ6-F1
#
_cell.length_a   1.000
_cell.length_b   1.000
_cell.length_c   1.000
_cell.angle_alpha   90.00
_cell.angle_beta   90.00
_cell.angle_gamma   90.00
#
_symmetry.space_group_name_H-M   'P 1'
#
loop_
_entity.id
_entity.type
_entity.pdbx_description
1 polymer ?
#
loop_
_entity_poly.entity_id
_entity_poly.type
_entity_poly.pdbx_seq_one_letter_code
_entity_poly.pdbx_strand_id
1 'polypeptide(L)'
;MLIRILIFFLLWPLLFFCPWWLWLLVVAILAFNFDSYYEALAPAIWSDLLYGFTEANRFGTQFILTLIVLVGIFIIDRLKSRLIFY
;
A
#
# COMPACT_ATOMS: atom_id res chain seq x y z
N MET A 1 18.29 5.37 3.01
CA MET A 1 17.45 5.63 4.20
C MET A 1 16.61 6.90 4.06
N LEU A 2 17.23 8.05 3.78
CA LEU A 2 16.51 9.34 3.62
C LEU A 2 15.43 9.31 2.52
N ILE A 3 15.73 8.69 1.37
CA ILE A 3 14.76 8.50 0.27
C ILE A 3 13.53 7.67 0.69
N ARG A 4 13.72 6.62 1.51
CA ARG A 4 12.61 5.78 2.00
C ARG A 4 11.65 6.59 2.87
N ILE A 5 12.21 7.38 3.78
CA ILE A 5 11.43 8.27 4.66
C ILE A 5 10.64 9.30 3.84
N LEU A 6 11.27 9.91 2.84
CA LEU A 6 10.59 10.86 1.95
C LEU A 6 9.42 10.21 1.20
N ILE A 7 9.62 9.01 0.65
CA ILE A 7 8.57 8.26 -0.05
C ILE A 7 7.45 7.88 0.92
N PHE A 8 7.78 7.45 2.14
CA PHE A 8 6.79 7.18 3.17
C PHE A 8 5.91 8.40 3.44
N PHE A 9 6.50 9.57 3.69
CA PHE A 9 5.74 10.81 3.88
C PHE A 9 4.95 11.24 2.64
N LEU A 10 5.45 10.93 1.43
CA LEU A 10 4.75 11.20 0.17
C LEU A 10 3.50 10.33 0.00
N LEU A 11 3.49 9.09 0.49
CA LEU A 11 2.35 8.17 0.34
C LEU A 11 1.08 8.66 1.04
N TRP A 12 1.22 9.41 2.14
CA TRP A 12 0.10 9.96 2.92
C TRP A 12 -0.77 10.94 2.12
N PRO A 13 -0.24 12.07 1.60
CA PRO A 13 -1.03 12.98 0.78
C PRO A 13 -1.54 12.31 -0.49
N LEU A 14 -0.76 11.40 -1.08
CA LEU A 14 -1.16 10.68 -2.29
C LEU A 14 -2.44 9.85 -2.09
N LEU A 15 -2.67 9.37 -0.86
CA LEU A 15 -3.89 8.64 -0.50
C LEU A 15 -5.15 9.54 -0.49
N PHE A 16 -5.00 10.83 -0.20
CA PHE A 16 -6.10 11.79 -0.17
C PHE A 16 -6.38 12.43 -1.54
N PHE A 17 -5.33 12.67 -2.35
CA PHE A 17 -5.45 13.35 -3.64
C PHE A 17 -5.65 12.39 -4.82
N CYS A 18 -5.24 11.13 -4.69
CA CYS A 18 -5.28 10.16 -5.78
C CYS A 18 -6.38 9.11 -5.53
N PRO A 19 -7.02 8.58 -6.60
CA PRO A 19 -7.88 7.42 -6.46
C PRO A 19 -7.12 6.21 -5.87
N TRP A 20 -7.76 5.47 -4.97
CA TRP A 20 -7.17 4.34 -4.23
C TRP A 20 -6.45 3.29 -5.11
N TRP A 21 -6.93 3.08 -6.33
CA TRP A 21 -6.40 2.14 -7.31
C TRP A 21 -5.07 2.62 -7.92
N LEU A 22 -4.94 3.92 -8.19
CA LEU A 22 -3.65 4.51 -8.59
C LEU A 22 -2.65 4.49 -7.44
N TRP A 23 -3.11 4.74 -6.21
CA TRP A 23 -2.28 4.63 -5.02
C TRP A 23 -1.73 3.22 -4.84
N LEU A 24 -2.56 2.18 -5.04
CA LEU A 24 -2.13 0.78 -5.00
C LEU A 24 -1.06 0.45 -6.06
N LEU A 25 -1.19 0.99 -7.28
CA LEU A 25 -0.17 0.81 -8.32
C LEU A 25 1.17 1.41 -7.90
N VAL A 26 1.16 2.62 -7.32
CA VAL A 26 2.38 3.27 -6.81
C VAL A 26 3.01 2.40 -5.72
N VAL A 27 2.22 1.88 -4.77
CA VAL A 27 2.71 0.98 -3.72
C VAL A 27 3.29 -0.30 -4.31
N ALA A 28 2.66 -0.91 -5.31
CA ALA A 28 3.17 -2.10 -5.98
C ALA A 28 4.53 -1.84 -6.64
N ILE A 29 4.66 -0.74 -7.39
CA ILE A 29 5.92 -0.34 -8.03
C ILE A 29 7.02 -0.10 -6.99
N LEU A 30 6.68 0.55 -5.88
CA LEU A 30 7.63 0.79 -4.78
C LEU A 30 8.04 -0.51 -4.09
N ALA A 31 7.11 -1.44 -3.88
CA ALA A 31 7.40 -2.76 -3.32
C ALA A 31 8.32 -3.60 -4.23
N PHE A 32 8.25 -3.40 -5.55
CA PHE A 32 9.23 -3.99 -6.48
C PHE A 32 10.61 -3.33 -6.39
N ASN A 33 10.70 -2.01 -6.17
CA ASN A 33 11.97 -1.30 -6.13
C ASN A 33 12.72 -1.43 -4.80
N PHE A 34 12.02 -1.56 -3.68
CA PHE A 34 12.62 -1.68 -2.35
C PHE A 34 12.55 -3.12 -1.85
N ASP A 35 13.62 -3.59 -1.21
CA ASP A 35 13.59 -4.86 -0.50
C ASP A 35 12.90 -4.67 0.86
N SER A 36 11.88 -5.49 1.12
CA SER A 36 11.04 -5.42 2.34
C SER A 36 10.33 -4.07 2.55
N TYR A 37 9.42 -3.71 1.63
CA TYR A 37 8.66 -2.45 1.67
C TYR A 37 7.34 -2.55 2.46
N TYR A 38 7.43 -2.59 3.79
CA TYR A 38 6.26 -2.61 4.68
C TYR A 38 5.69 -1.22 5.00
N GLU A 39 6.36 -0.16 4.55
CA GLU A 39 6.04 1.24 4.84
C GLU A 39 4.66 1.65 4.33
N ALA A 40 4.16 1.04 3.25
CA ALA A 40 2.82 1.29 2.72
C ALA A 40 1.68 0.75 3.60
N LEU A 41 1.95 -0.15 4.54
CA LEU A 41 0.91 -0.70 5.43
C LEU A 41 0.37 0.36 6.39
N ALA A 42 1.24 1.23 6.93
CA ALA A 42 0.80 2.26 7.87
C ALA A 42 -0.22 3.26 7.29
N PRO A 43 0.00 3.89 6.12
CA PRO A 43 -1.01 4.74 5.50
C PRO A 43 -2.26 3.96 5.06
N ALA A 44 -2.13 2.69 4.65
CA ALA A 44 -3.28 1.84 4.33
C ALA A 44 -4.17 1.59 5.56
N ILE A 45 -3.58 1.17 6.69
CA ILE A 45 -4.29 0.95 7.95
C ILE A 45 -4.95 2.24 8.43
N TRP A 46 -4.21 3.36 8.35
CA TRP A 46 -4.74 4.66 8.72
C TRP A 46 -5.95 5.06 7.88
N SER A 47 -5.90 4.81 6.56
CA SER A 47 -7.02 5.11 5.67
C SER A 47 -8.26 4.26 5.98
N ASP A 48 -8.07 2.97 6.25
CA ASP A 48 -9.17 2.08 6.63
C ASP A 48 -9.77 2.47 7.98
N LEU A 49 -8.97 2.98 8.92
CA LEU A 49 -9.46 3.52 10.20
C LEU A 49 -10.26 4.82 10.01
N LEU A 50 -9.78 5.74 9.17
CA LEU A 50 -10.45 7.03 8.93
C LEU A 50 -11.76 6.89 8.14
N TYR A 51 -11.75 6.07 7.10
CA TYR A 51 -12.87 5.96 6.16
C TYR A 51 -13.75 4.74 6.41
N GLY A 52 -13.28 3.77 7.20
CA GLY A 52 -14.07 2.59 7.57
C GLY A 52 -15.17 2.87 8.58
N PHE A 53 -15.04 3.91 9.43
CA PHE A 53 -15.98 4.14 10.53
C PHE A 53 -17.22 4.97 10.18
N THR A 54 -17.14 5.85 9.19
CA THR A 54 -18.05 7.02 9.19
C THR A 54 -19.29 6.88 8.30
N GLU A 55 -19.31 5.99 7.30
CA GLU A 55 -20.55 5.74 6.53
C GLU A 55 -20.66 4.28 6.06
N ALA A 56 -21.80 3.64 6.36
CA ALA A 56 -22.15 2.28 5.97
C ALA A 56 -22.40 2.11 4.45
N ASN A 57 -21.95 3.04 3.60
CA ASN A 57 -21.95 2.79 2.17
C ASN A 57 -20.91 3.61 1.40
N ARG A 58 -19.99 2.88 0.74
CA ARG A 58 -19.50 3.26 -0.60
C ARG A 58 -19.26 2.03 -1.50
N PHE A 59 -18.88 0.88 -0.94
CA PHE A 59 -18.94 -0.47 -1.54
C PHE A 59 -18.73 -1.57 -0.47
N GLY A 60 -19.25 -1.38 0.75
CA GLY A 60 -19.37 -2.43 1.78
C GLY A 60 -18.09 -2.99 2.40
N THR A 61 -16.92 -2.43 2.12
CA THR A 61 -15.66 -3.12 2.40
C THR A 61 -14.68 -2.26 3.19
N GLN A 62 -14.99 -2.13 4.48
CA GLN A 62 -13.99 -1.83 5.49
C GLN A 62 -12.87 -2.87 5.36
N PHE A 63 -11.60 -2.49 5.55
CA PHE A 63 -10.43 -3.39 5.49
C PHE A 63 -9.99 -3.94 4.12
N ILE A 64 -10.67 -3.64 3.00
CA ILE A 64 -10.20 -4.16 1.70
C ILE A 64 -8.87 -3.55 1.28
N LEU A 65 -8.64 -2.28 1.58
CA LEU A 65 -7.45 -1.59 1.09
C LEU A 65 -6.20 -2.14 1.78
N THR A 66 -6.22 -2.28 3.11
CA THR A 66 -5.14 -2.97 3.85
C THR A 66 -4.93 -4.40 3.39
N LEU A 67 -6.01 -5.16 3.18
CA LEU A 67 -5.91 -6.56 2.77
C LEU A 67 -5.29 -6.69 1.36
N ILE A 68 -5.67 -5.82 0.42
CA ILE A 68 -5.06 -5.77 -0.92
C ILE A 68 -3.59 -5.39 -0.82
N VAL A 69 -3.22 -4.38 -0.03
CA VAL A 69 -1.81 -3.97 0.15
C VAL A 69 -0.99 -5.11 0.74
N LEU A 70 -1.50 -5.78 1.77
CA LEU A 70 -0.81 -6.86 2.46
C LEU A 70 -0.60 -8.06 1.52
N VAL A 71 -1.66 -8.48 0.80
CA VAL A 71 -1.57 -9.55 -0.20
C VAL A 71 -0.64 -9.16 -1.34
N GLY A 72 -0.71 -7.91 -1.82
CA GLY A 72 0.14 -7.39 -2.88
C GLY A 72 1.62 -7.42 -2.51
N ILE A 73 1.98 -6.88 -1.34
CA ILE A 73 3.37 -6.92 -0.84
C ILE A 73 3.84 -8.38 -0.68
N PHE A 74 3.01 -9.27 -0.14
CA PHE A 74 3.35 -10.68 0.03
C PHE A 74 3.59 -11.39 -1.31
N ILE A 75 2.74 -11.14 -2.31
CA ILE A 75 2.91 -11.69 -3.66
C ILE A 75 4.20 -11.16 -4.28
N ILE A 76 4.47 -9.85 -4.18
CA ILE A 76 5.67 -9.23 -4.75
C ILE A 76 6.94 -9.79 -4.11
N ASP A 77 6.94 -9.96 -2.79
CA ASP A 77 8.07 -10.55 -2.05
C ASP A 77 8.29 -12.02 -2.45
N ARG A 78 7.20 -12.79 -2.61
CA ARG A 78 7.25 -14.16 -3.14
C ARG A 78 7.71 -14.24 -4.60
N LEU A 79 7.35 -13.26 -5.43
CA LEU A 79 7.81 -13.18 -6.81
C LEU A 79 9.30 -12.82 -6.87
N LYS A 80 9.75 -11.83 -6.10
CA LYS A 80 11.17 -11.46 -6.00
C LYS A 80 12.04 -12.65 -5.58
N SER A 81 11.64 -13.36 -4.54
CA SER A 81 12.37 -14.54 -4.05
C SER A 81 12.45 -15.69 -5.07
N ARG A 82 11.51 -15.77 -6.03
CA ARG A 82 11.58 -16.72 -7.14
C ARG A 82 12.28 -16.18 -8.39
N LEU A 83 12.33 -14.86 -8.58
CA LEU A 83 12.99 -14.19 -9.72
C LEU A 83 14.51 -14.09 -9.57
N ILE A 84 15.06 -14.18 -8.35
CA ILE A 84 16.52 -14.19 -8.10
C ILE A 84 17.19 -15.51 -8.57
N PHE A 85 16.46 -16.41 -9.24
CA PHE A 85 17.00 -17.65 -9.81
C PHE A 85 17.37 -17.58 -11.31
N TYR A 86 17.76 -16.41 -11.82
CA TYR A 86 18.46 -16.29 -13.11
C TYR A 86 19.49 -15.16 -13.11
#